data_AF-A0A1F6LJI0-F1
#
_entry.id   AF-A0A1F6LJI0-F1
#
_cell.length_a   1.000
_cell.length_b   1.000
_cell.length_c   1.000
_cell.angle_alpha   90.00
_cell.angle_beta   90.00
_cell.angle_gamma   90.00
#
_symmetry.space_group_name_H-M   'P 1'
#
loop_
_entity.id
_entity.type
_entity.pdbx_description
1 polymer ?
#
loop_
_entity_poly.entity_id
_entity_poly.type
_entity_poly.pdbx_seq_one_letter_code
_entity_poly.pdbx_strand_id
1 'polypeptide(L)'
;MSRKLVKQLKNIKNENGRLNPDRSWVAQTRVKLIEDIKCNITNTEVNEEMVKTSVFDTISEGLHVFVSGRVLSMARSSLTILLVGAVAVSGWIASVSASYDSLPGEALYGVKMAAESTELLVASVIGSDEDEVTTILKHASSRVDEYQRSESTEQATVAIKSLKEKIESTQDSMDKVNGKSPEKVVAVAKVVEKKTSEILDSLTEPKEKERTIELKDIAPEVTKVQLKKDVVEVEALIQNAGIKAVGVLVENVNKEDVKESVITKKEVTDTINRRLDKLTEGVLKLDVTVVETSEKASSTIAIIKTTTTTKNIIGIEGAVGETASSTEMNSKQSTTSSTQDIVIKAVETEKKVVDAEQKVVVAEQKIGEANKIAETTKADVKILIEQDNFTAALQKIIELDTIKTETKVVVDEASIAVNIVEKVVVQDAKDLVVQEAIDASKINNIETVKVSSTEAVKIVE
;
A
#
# COMPACT_ATOMS: atom_id res chain seq x y z
N MET A 1 -75.74 -46.61 5.91
CA MET A 1 -75.64 -45.89 7.20
C MET A 1 -76.77 -44.88 7.30
N SER A 2 -77.57 -44.96 8.36
CA SER A 2 -78.94 -44.42 8.37
C SER A 2 -78.96 -42.90 8.56
N ARG A 3 -79.74 -42.19 7.72
CA ARG A 3 -79.98 -40.74 7.80
C ARG A 3 -80.59 -40.28 9.15
N LYS A 4 -81.01 -41.24 9.99
CA LYS A 4 -81.49 -41.00 11.36
C LYS A 4 -80.35 -40.61 12.31
N LEU A 5 -79.16 -41.22 12.20
CA LEU A 5 -78.00 -40.86 13.03
C LEU A 5 -77.51 -39.44 12.75
N VAL A 6 -77.50 -39.03 11.47
CA VAL A 6 -77.11 -37.68 11.07
C VAL A 6 -78.12 -36.64 11.59
N LYS A 7 -79.42 -36.95 11.59
CA LYS A 7 -80.43 -36.08 12.19
C LYS A 7 -80.31 -35.99 13.72
N GLN A 8 -79.99 -37.09 14.41
CA GLN A 8 -79.77 -37.09 15.85
C GLN A 8 -78.52 -36.29 16.25
N LEU A 9 -77.41 -36.42 15.51
CA LEU A 9 -76.20 -35.61 15.73
C LEU A 9 -76.42 -34.12 15.44
N LYS A 10 -77.23 -33.79 14.44
CA LYS A 10 -77.56 -32.40 14.12
C LYS A 10 -78.51 -31.77 15.16
N ASN A 11 -79.40 -32.56 15.75
CA ASN A 11 -80.21 -32.10 16.88
C ASN A 11 -79.38 -31.93 18.15
N ILE A 12 -78.43 -32.82 18.45
CA ILE A 12 -77.51 -32.61 19.60
C ILE A 12 -76.68 -31.35 19.41
N LYS A 13 -76.21 -31.06 18.19
CA LYS A 13 -75.44 -29.83 17.90
C LYS A 13 -76.26 -28.54 18.09
N ASN A 14 -77.56 -28.58 17.78
CA ASN A 14 -78.41 -27.39 17.81
C ASN A 14 -79.16 -27.23 19.15
N GLU A 15 -79.50 -28.31 19.86
CA GLU A 15 -80.16 -28.28 21.17
C GLU A 15 -79.15 -28.15 22.33
N ASN A 16 -77.93 -28.69 22.18
CA ASN A 16 -76.82 -28.46 23.13
C ASN A 16 -75.87 -27.33 22.69
N GLY A 17 -76.28 -26.48 21.75
CA GLY A 17 -75.60 -25.22 21.41
C GLY A 17 -75.54 -24.20 22.57
N ARG A 18 -76.08 -24.56 23.75
CA ARG A 18 -75.91 -23.87 25.04
C ARG A 18 -74.81 -24.47 25.93
N LEU A 19 -73.92 -25.32 25.40
CA LEU A 19 -72.65 -25.64 26.06
C LEU A 19 -71.62 -24.51 25.86
N ASN A 20 -72.04 -23.28 26.08
CA ASN A 20 -71.08 -22.24 26.44
C ASN A 20 -70.82 -22.50 27.92
N PRO A 21 -69.62 -22.97 28.32
CA PRO A 21 -69.34 -23.24 29.72
C PRO A 21 -69.68 -21.99 30.52
N ASP A 22 -70.38 -22.17 31.64
CA ASP A 22 -70.79 -21.05 32.49
C ASP A 22 -69.57 -20.14 32.72
N ARG A 23 -69.74 -18.83 32.53
CA ARG A 23 -68.63 -17.88 32.65
C ARG A 23 -67.98 -17.98 34.03
N SER A 24 -68.75 -18.37 35.05
CA SER A 24 -68.24 -18.65 36.39
C SER A 24 -67.27 -19.85 36.39
N TRP A 25 -67.59 -20.93 35.69
CA TRP A 25 -66.75 -22.11 35.55
C TRP A 25 -65.49 -21.81 34.74
N VAL A 26 -65.62 -21.06 33.63
CA VAL A 26 -64.44 -20.64 32.83
C VAL A 26 -63.52 -19.75 33.66
N ALA A 27 -64.06 -18.81 34.43
CA ALA A 27 -63.28 -17.95 35.29
C ALA A 27 -62.56 -18.75 36.39
N GLN A 28 -63.26 -19.68 37.07
CA GLN A 28 -62.65 -20.54 38.09
C GLN A 28 -61.56 -21.45 37.51
N THR A 29 -61.82 -22.03 36.34
CA THR A 29 -60.84 -22.89 35.66
C THR A 29 -59.63 -22.10 35.24
N ARG A 30 -59.81 -20.87 34.74
CA ARG A 30 -58.70 -19.98 34.38
C ARG A 30 -57.85 -19.57 35.58
N VAL A 31 -58.50 -19.24 36.70
CA VAL A 31 -57.77 -18.90 37.95
C VAL A 31 -56.98 -20.10 38.44
N LYS A 32 -57.61 -21.29 38.49
CA LYS A 32 -56.95 -22.53 38.92
C LYS A 32 -55.76 -22.90 38.03
N LEU A 33 -55.89 -22.72 36.70
CA LEU A 33 -54.83 -23.03 35.75
C LEU A 33 -53.65 -22.04 35.86
N ILE A 34 -53.93 -20.75 36.13
CA ILE A 34 -52.88 -19.76 36.38
C ILE A 34 -52.18 -20.04 37.72
N GLU A 35 -52.91 -20.48 38.73
CA GLU A 35 -52.35 -20.86 40.04
C GLU A 35 -51.47 -22.11 39.94
N ASP A 36 -51.91 -23.15 39.22
CA ASP A 36 -51.13 -24.35 38.94
C ASP A 36 -49.86 -24.04 38.12
N ILE A 37 -49.95 -23.17 37.10
CA ILE A 37 -48.79 -22.73 36.31
C ILE A 37 -47.80 -21.96 37.21
N LYS A 38 -48.31 -21.05 38.05
CA LYS A 38 -47.44 -20.22 38.90
C LYS A 38 -46.70 -21.08 39.93
N CYS A 39 -47.36 -22.06 40.54
CA CYS A 39 -46.75 -22.99 41.49
C CYS A 39 -45.78 -24.01 40.84
N ASN A 40 -46.04 -24.47 39.61
CA ASN A 40 -45.10 -25.37 38.91
C ASN A 40 -43.86 -24.65 38.38
N ILE A 41 -43.97 -23.37 38.00
CA ILE A 41 -42.81 -22.60 37.53
C ILE A 41 -41.89 -22.19 38.69
N THR A 42 -42.43 -21.97 39.89
CA THR A 42 -41.61 -21.56 41.06
C THR A 42 -41.02 -22.72 41.87
N ASN A 43 -41.47 -23.96 41.65
CA ASN A 43 -40.90 -25.15 42.29
C ASN A 43 -40.00 -26.00 41.38
N THR A 44 -39.64 -25.49 40.19
CA THR A 44 -38.58 -26.11 39.37
C THR A 44 -37.25 -25.40 39.62
N GLU A 45 -36.88 -25.24 40.88
CA GLU A 45 -35.50 -25.13 41.30
C GLU A 45 -35.15 -26.43 42.04
N VAL A 46 -34.01 -27.00 41.65
CA VAL A 46 -33.35 -28.16 42.26
C VAL A 46 -34.01 -29.51 41.95
N ASN A 47 -33.70 -30.04 40.77
CA ASN A 47 -32.93 -31.29 40.73
C ASN A 47 -32.13 -31.35 39.43
N GLU A 48 -30.81 -31.37 39.63
CA GLU A 48 -29.81 -31.76 38.65
C GLU A 48 -30.12 -33.16 38.11
N GLU A 49 -29.63 -33.42 36.90
CA GLU A 49 -29.82 -34.65 36.12
C GLU A 49 -31.14 -34.74 35.35
N MET A 50 -31.15 -34.18 34.13
CA MET A 50 -31.61 -34.95 32.97
C MET A 50 -31.18 -34.27 31.66
N VAL A 51 -30.37 -35.03 30.90
CA VAL A 51 -30.27 -35.09 29.44
C VAL A 51 -30.37 -33.74 28.71
N LYS A 52 -29.21 -33.27 28.20
CA LYS A 52 -29.13 -32.26 27.15
C LYS A 52 -29.87 -32.78 25.91
N THR A 53 -31.19 -32.63 25.86
CA THR A 53 -31.93 -32.70 24.60
C THR A 53 -31.43 -31.54 23.77
N SER A 54 -30.64 -31.88 22.76
CA SER A 54 -30.06 -30.93 21.83
C SER A 54 -31.21 -30.10 21.28
N VAL A 55 -31.04 -28.77 21.21
CA VAL A 55 -32.04 -27.86 20.65
C VAL A 55 -32.48 -28.29 19.23
N PHE A 56 -31.63 -29.09 18.56
CA PHE A 56 -31.91 -29.74 17.29
C PHE A 56 -33.01 -30.81 17.34
N ASP A 57 -33.16 -31.56 18.44
CA ASP A 57 -34.20 -32.60 18.56
C ASP A 57 -35.59 -31.96 18.68
N THR A 58 -35.70 -30.85 19.42
CA THR A 58 -36.95 -30.09 19.56
C THR A 58 -37.39 -29.44 18.24
N ILE A 59 -36.43 -28.99 17.41
CA ILE A 59 -36.73 -28.44 16.07
C ILE A 59 -37.09 -29.56 15.09
N SER A 60 -36.43 -30.72 15.20
CA SER A 60 -36.70 -31.92 14.37
C SER A 60 -38.11 -32.46 14.59
N GLU A 61 -38.56 -32.57 15.85
CA GLU A 61 -39.90 -33.05 16.18
C GLU A 61 -41.01 -32.09 15.70
N GLY A 62 -40.76 -30.77 15.74
CA GLY A 62 -41.71 -29.77 15.23
C GLY A 62 -41.87 -29.81 13.69
N LEU A 63 -40.79 -30.07 12.96
CA LEU A 63 -40.84 -30.16 11.49
C LEU A 63 -41.51 -31.44 10.97
N HIS A 64 -41.44 -32.52 11.75
CA HIS A 64 -42.03 -33.82 11.37
C HIS A 64 -43.57 -33.80 11.30
N VAL A 65 -44.22 -32.82 11.95
CA VAL A 65 -45.68 -32.66 11.92
C VAL A 65 -46.16 -32.04 10.59
N PHE A 66 -45.32 -31.28 9.90
CA PHE A 66 -45.73 -30.54 8.69
C PHE A 66 -45.27 -31.17 7.37
N VAL A 67 -44.40 -32.18 7.38
CA VAL A 67 -43.83 -32.74 6.14
C VAL A 67 -44.03 -34.27 6.07
N SER A 68 -44.77 -34.73 5.06
CA SER A 68 -44.98 -36.18 4.83
C SER A 68 -43.67 -36.88 4.43
N GLY A 69 -43.45 -38.09 4.95
CA GLY A 69 -42.14 -38.79 4.88
C GLY A 69 -41.55 -39.02 3.49
N ARG A 70 -42.35 -38.96 2.41
CA ARG A 70 -41.84 -39.06 1.02
C ARG A 70 -41.19 -37.76 0.53
N VAL A 71 -41.71 -36.60 0.93
CA VAL A 71 -41.15 -35.28 0.57
C VAL A 71 -39.82 -35.05 1.29
N LEU A 72 -39.72 -35.52 2.55
CA LEU A 72 -38.49 -35.49 3.33
C LEU A 72 -37.33 -36.25 2.68
N SER A 73 -37.59 -37.37 1.99
CA SER A 73 -36.52 -38.14 1.34
C SER A 73 -35.95 -37.46 0.09
N MET A 74 -36.78 -36.77 -0.70
CA MET A 74 -36.29 -35.99 -1.87
C MET A 74 -35.68 -34.66 -1.43
N ALA A 75 -36.28 -33.99 -0.44
CA ALA A 75 -35.76 -32.76 0.13
C ALA A 75 -34.43 -32.97 0.84
N ARG A 76 -34.18 -34.13 1.46
CA ARG A 76 -32.89 -34.43 2.09
C ARG A 76 -31.73 -34.35 1.09
N SER A 77 -31.88 -34.91 -0.11
CA SER A 77 -30.80 -34.90 -1.12
C SER A 77 -30.56 -33.52 -1.72
N SER A 78 -31.62 -32.73 -1.96
CA SER A 78 -31.44 -31.35 -2.42
C SER A 78 -30.90 -30.44 -1.33
N LEU A 79 -31.32 -30.64 -0.08
CA LEU A 79 -30.84 -29.89 1.07
C LEU A 79 -29.39 -30.25 1.40
N THR A 80 -28.92 -31.51 1.26
CA THR A 80 -27.49 -31.81 1.41
C THR A 80 -26.65 -31.21 0.30
N ILE A 81 -27.11 -31.18 -0.96
CA ILE A 81 -26.39 -30.48 -2.03
C ILE A 81 -26.35 -28.97 -1.76
N LEU A 82 -27.47 -28.39 -1.32
CA LEU A 82 -27.54 -26.97 -0.97
C LEU A 82 -26.72 -26.65 0.27
N LEU A 83 -26.66 -27.53 1.27
CA LEU A 83 -25.86 -27.38 2.48
C LEU A 83 -24.37 -27.59 2.20
N VAL A 84 -23.99 -28.56 1.37
CA VAL A 84 -22.60 -28.73 0.92
C VAL A 84 -22.19 -27.54 0.08
N GLY A 85 -23.07 -27.05 -0.81
CA GLY A 85 -22.87 -25.80 -1.54
C GLY A 85 -22.75 -24.60 -0.59
N ALA A 86 -23.63 -24.48 0.40
CA ALA A 86 -23.62 -23.39 1.37
C ALA A 86 -22.42 -23.46 2.30
N VAL A 87 -21.95 -24.65 2.70
CA VAL A 87 -20.76 -24.85 3.52
C VAL A 87 -19.48 -24.62 2.70
N ALA A 88 -19.46 -25.07 1.45
CA ALA A 88 -18.37 -24.78 0.52
C ALA A 88 -18.28 -23.27 0.23
N VAL A 89 -19.42 -22.60 0.04
CA VAL A 89 -19.51 -21.15 -0.17
C VAL A 89 -19.24 -20.38 1.13
N SER A 90 -19.67 -20.87 2.30
CA SER A 90 -19.40 -20.22 3.59
C SER A 90 -17.94 -20.34 4.02
N GLY A 91 -17.29 -21.47 3.70
CA GLY A 91 -15.85 -21.64 3.86
C GLY A 91 -15.06 -20.69 2.96
N TRP A 92 -15.56 -20.43 1.75
CA TRP A 92 -14.99 -19.45 0.82
C TRP A 92 -15.07 -18.03 1.39
N ILE A 93 -16.19 -17.63 2.02
CA ILE A 93 -16.36 -16.26 2.54
C ILE A 93 -15.33 -15.93 3.65
N ALA A 94 -15.09 -16.84 4.59
CA ALA A 94 -14.11 -16.64 5.64
C ALA A 94 -12.66 -16.62 5.10
N SER A 95 -12.34 -17.52 4.17
CA SER A 95 -11.01 -17.57 3.56
C SER A 95 -10.73 -16.37 2.65
N VAL A 96 -11.77 -15.83 1.98
CA VAL A 96 -11.62 -14.68 1.09
C VAL A 96 -11.41 -13.39 1.86
N SER A 97 -12.11 -13.20 2.98
CA SER A 97 -11.89 -12.01 3.83
C SER A 97 -10.45 -11.95 4.34
N ALA A 98 -9.88 -13.09 4.75
CA ALA A 98 -8.47 -13.15 5.17
C ALA A 98 -7.51 -12.95 3.98
N SER A 99 -7.87 -13.44 2.78
CA SER A 99 -7.02 -13.28 1.60
C SER A 99 -6.87 -11.84 1.12
N TYR A 100 -7.84 -10.96 1.37
CA TYR A 100 -7.76 -9.56 0.93
C TYR A 100 -6.62 -8.79 1.62
N ASP A 101 -6.26 -9.18 2.84
CA ASP A 101 -5.15 -8.58 3.59
C ASP A 101 -3.80 -9.26 3.32
N SER A 102 -3.76 -10.32 2.51
CA SER A 102 -2.51 -11.00 2.23
C SER A 102 -1.56 -10.18 1.35
N LEU A 103 -0.28 -10.20 1.73
CA LEU A 103 0.81 -9.61 0.99
C LEU A 103 1.35 -10.56 -0.09
N PRO A 104 2.03 -10.03 -1.12
CA PRO A 104 2.74 -10.86 -2.09
C PRO A 104 3.66 -11.88 -1.41
N GLY A 105 3.61 -13.14 -1.86
CA GLY A 105 4.39 -14.24 -1.28
C GLY A 105 3.72 -14.97 -0.11
N GLU A 106 2.61 -14.46 0.43
CA GLU A 106 1.82 -15.20 1.42
C GLU A 106 0.96 -16.30 0.78
N ALA A 107 0.63 -17.34 1.56
CA ALA A 107 -0.10 -18.51 1.08
C ALA A 107 -1.47 -18.19 0.47
N LEU A 108 -2.17 -17.15 0.96
CA LEU A 108 -3.49 -16.76 0.49
C LEU A 108 -3.46 -15.69 -0.61
N TYR A 109 -2.28 -15.18 -0.98
CA TYR A 109 -2.17 -14.16 -2.02
C TYR A 109 -2.63 -14.66 -3.40
N GLY A 110 -2.39 -15.94 -3.71
CA GLY A 110 -2.91 -16.56 -4.93
C GLY A 110 -4.45 -16.57 -4.99
N VAL A 111 -5.11 -16.75 -3.84
CA VAL A 111 -6.57 -16.68 -3.72
C VAL A 111 -7.06 -15.26 -3.95
N LYS A 112 -6.36 -14.26 -3.40
CA LYS A 112 -6.64 -12.84 -3.65
C LYS A 112 -6.59 -12.51 -5.14
N MET A 113 -5.51 -12.92 -5.84
CA MET A 113 -5.38 -12.64 -7.28
C MET A 113 -6.52 -13.29 -8.07
N ALA A 114 -6.88 -14.53 -7.75
CA ALA A 114 -7.99 -15.23 -8.41
C ALA A 114 -9.35 -14.55 -8.15
N ALA A 115 -9.58 -14.08 -6.93
CA ALA A 115 -10.79 -13.34 -6.58
C ALA A 115 -10.88 -12.01 -7.35
N GLU A 116 -9.78 -11.26 -7.43
CA GLU A 116 -9.70 -10.00 -8.17
C GLU A 116 -9.86 -10.20 -9.69
N SER A 117 -9.24 -11.24 -10.27
CA SER A 117 -9.45 -11.59 -11.69
C SER A 117 -10.91 -11.96 -11.96
N THR A 118 -11.58 -12.62 -11.02
CA THR A 118 -13.00 -12.96 -11.12
C THR A 118 -13.87 -11.71 -11.03
N GLU A 119 -13.57 -10.80 -10.09
CA GLU A 119 -14.27 -9.50 -9.96
C GLU A 119 -14.14 -8.69 -11.25
N LEU A 120 -12.94 -8.63 -11.84
CA LEU A 120 -12.70 -7.94 -13.10
C LEU A 120 -13.43 -8.60 -14.28
N LEU A 121 -13.47 -9.93 -14.33
CA LEU A 121 -14.23 -10.66 -15.36
C LEU A 121 -15.73 -10.40 -15.24
N VAL A 122 -16.27 -10.41 -14.02
CA VAL A 122 -17.67 -10.09 -13.77
C VAL A 122 -17.97 -8.64 -14.17
N ALA A 123 -17.10 -7.69 -13.81
CA ALA A 123 -17.26 -6.28 -14.17
C ALA A 123 -17.22 -6.07 -15.70
N SER A 124 -16.32 -6.74 -16.42
CA SER A 124 -16.22 -6.62 -17.88
C SER A 124 -17.34 -7.34 -18.66
N VAL A 125 -17.89 -8.44 -18.14
CA VAL A 125 -18.94 -9.21 -18.82
C VAL A 125 -20.34 -8.70 -18.51
N ILE A 126 -20.60 -8.37 -17.24
CA ILE A 126 -21.95 -8.03 -16.75
C ILE A 126 -22.08 -6.53 -16.45
N GLY A 127 -20.97 -5.87 -16.09
CA GLY A 127 -20.95 -4.46 -15.71
C GLY A 127 -20.86 -3.49 -16.88
N SER A 128 -20.80 -2.21 -16.52
CA SER A 128 -20.51 -1.11 -17.45
C SER A 128 -19.00 -0.91 -17.62
N ASP A 129 -18.60 -0.18 -18.67
CA ASP A 129 -17.19 0.22 -18.86
C ASP A 129 -16.64 1.01 -17.66
N GLU A 130 -17.51 1.75 -16.96
CA GLU A 130 -17.19 2.46 -15.72
C GLU A 130 -16.91 1.48 -14.57
N ASP A 131 -17.69 0.40 -14.44
CA ASP A 131 -17.48 -0.62 -13.42
C ASP A 131 -16.17 -1.37 -13.63
N GLU A 132 -15.81 -1.68 -14.89
CA GLU A 132 -14.53 -2.30 -15.24
C GLU A 132 -13.36 -1.40 -14.81
N VAL A 133 -13.35 -0.13 -15.24
CA VAL A 133 -12.28 0.82 -14.91
C VAL A 133 -12.21 1.08 -13.40
N THR A 134 -13.36 1.23 -12.73
CA THR A 134 -13.43 1.38 -11.27
C THR A 134 -12.82 0.18 -10.56
N THR A 135 -13.09 -1.03 -11.05
CA THR A 135 -12.55 -2.28 -10.48
C THR A 135 -11.03 -2.36 -10.66
N ILE A 136 -10.51 -2.03 -11.85
CA ILE A 136 -9.06 -1.99 -12.10
C ILE A 136 -8.38 -1.00 -11.14
N LEU A 137 -8.94 0.21 -11.00
CA LEU A 137 -8.40 1.26 -10.12
C LEU A 137 -8.52 0.92 -8.63
N LYS A 138 -9.57 0.19 -8.23
CA LYS A 138 -9.70 -0.37 -6.88
C LYS A 138 -8.57 -1.36 -6.58
N HIS A 139 -8.28 -2.27 -7.52
CA HIS A 139 -7.16 -3.20 -7.36
C HIS A 139 -5.82 -2.47 -7.36
N ALA A 140 -5.63 -1.46 -8.21
CA ALA A 140 -4.46 -0.58 -8.19
C ALA A 140 -4.27 0.10 -6.82
N SER A 141 -5.34 0.64 -6.23
CA SER A 141 -5.30 1.22 -4.88
C SER A 141 -4.85 0.17 -3.84
N SER A 142 -5.37 -1.06 -3.93
CA SER A 142 -4.93 -2.15 -3.06
C SER A 142 -3.43 -2.49 -3.24
N ARG A 143 -2.89 -2.36 -4.47
CA ARG A 143 -1.44 -2.56 -4.69
C ARG A 143 -0.59 -1.50 -4.00
N VAL A 144 -1.07 -0.26 -3.91
CA VAL A 144 -0.39 0.77 -3.11
C VAL A 144 -0.37 0.34 -1.64
N ASP A 145 -1.50 -0.12 -1.09
CA ASP A 145 -1.55 -0.60 0.31
C ASP A 145 -0.64 -1.81 0.56
N GLU A 146 -0.50 -2.72 -0.41
CA GLU A 146 0.43 -3.85 -0.34
C GLU A 146 1.88 -3.39 -0.36
N TYR A 147 2.24 -2.51 -1.30
CA TYR A 147 3.56 -1.88 -1.33
C TYR A 147 3.86 -1.20 0.01
N GLN A 148 2.85 -0.56 0.59
CA GLN A 148 3.03 0.17 1.82
C GLN A 148 3.25 -0.71 3.06
N ARG A 149 2.63 -1.89 3.07
CA ARG A 149 2.71 -2.92 4.12
C ARG A 149 3.80 -3.96 3.87
N SER A 150 4.53 -3.86 2.76
CA SER A 150 5.54 -4.85 2.38
C SER A 150 6.67 -4.90 3.39
N GLU A 151 7.00 -6.11 3.85
CA GLU A 151 8.11 -6.36 4.79
C GLU A 151 9.43 -6.66 4.08
N SER A 152 9.37 -7.02 2.79
CA SER A 152 10.52 -7.36 1.95
C SER A 152 10.58 -6.54 0.65
N THR A 153 11.78 -6.45 0.04
CA THR A 153 11.98 -5.70 -1.21
C THR A 153 11.27 -6.41 -2.37
N GLU A 154 11.25 -7.73 -2.32
CA GLU A 154 10.59 -8.60 -3.30
C GLU A 154 9.08 -8.40 -3.27
N GLN A 155 8.48 -8.34 -2.06
CA GLN A 155 7.06 -8.04 -1.90
C GLN A 155 6.71 -6.66 -2.47
N ALA A 156 7.50 -5.65 -2.11
CA ALA A 156 7.33 -4.29 -2.60
C ALA A 156 7.47 -4.20 -4.13
N THR A 157 8.45 -4.90 -4.71
CA THR A 157 8.67 -4.96 -6.16
C THR A 157 7.50 -5.61 -6.89
N VAL A 158 6.97 -6.72 -6.36
CA VAL A 158 5.80 -7.40 -6.94
C VAL A 158 4.57 -6.49 -6.87
N ALA A 159 4.35 -5.81 -5.76
CA ALA A 159 3.23 -4.87 -5.59
C ALA A 159 3.33 -3.69 -6.57
N ILE A 160 4.51 -3.07 -6.72
CA ILE A 160 4.73 -1.96 -7.65
C ILE A 160 4.60 -2.39 -9.11
N LYS A 161 5.13 -3.56 -9.47
CA LYS A 161 4.95 -4.10 -10.82
C LYS A 161 3.48 -4.36 -11.12
N SER A 162 2.74 -4.94 -10.18
CA SER A 162 1.30 -5.15 -10.36
C SER A 162 0.53 -3.83 -10.44
N LEU A 163 0.92 -2.82 -9.65
CA LEU A 163 0.35 -1.47 -9.75
C LEU A 163 0.56 -0.89 -11.15
N LYS A 164 1.78 -1.01 -11.71
CA LYS A 164 2.11 -0.60 -13.08
C LYS A 164 1.15 -1.22 -14.09
N GLU A 165 1.02 -2.54 -14.08
CA GLU A 165 0.15 -3.30 -14.99
C GLU A 165 -1.31 -2.86 -14.89
N LYS A 166 -1.82 -2.57 -13.67
CA LYS A 166 -3.20 -2.09 -13.46
C LYS A 166 -3.41 -0.67 -13.97
N ILE A 167 -2.42 0.22 -13.83
CA ILE A 167 -2.50 1.59 -14.36
C ILE A 167 -2.44 1.59 -15.89
N GLU A 168 -1.57 0.78 -16.50
CA GLU A 168 -1.53 0.57 -17.96
C GLU A 168 -2.87 0.01 -18.47
N SER A 169 -3.41 -1.03 -17.79
CA SER A 169 -4.73 -1.58 -18.12
C SER A 169 -5.85 -0.54 -18.02
N THR A 170 -5.74 0.39 -17.06
CA THR A 170 -6.70 1.50 -16.92
C THR A 170 -6.64 2.44 -18.12
N GLN A 171 -5.43 2.77 -18.60
CA GLN A 171 -5.24 3.60 -19.79
C GLN A 171 -5.82 2.92 -21.04
N ASP A 172 -5.56 1.63 -21.21
CA ASP A 172 -6.09 0.83 -22.31
C ASP A 172 -7.62 0.75 -22.28
N SER A 173 -8.21 0.51 -21.11
CA SER A 173 -9.68 0.47 -20.98
C SER A 173 -10.28 1.86 -21.21
N MET A 174 -9.66 2.94 -20.76
CA MET A 174 -10.12 4.31 -21.05
C MET A 174 -10.12 4.63 -22.56
N ASP A 175 -9.08 4.19 -23.30
CA ASP A 175 -9.02 4.35 -24.76
C ASP A 175 -10.13 3.59 -25.48
N LYS A 176 -10.50 2.40 -24.99
CA LYS A 176 -11.62 1.61 -25.53
C LYS A 176 -12.97 2.31 -25.32
N VAL A 177 -13.15 3.07 -24.23
CA VAL A 177 -14.39 3.81 -23.98
C VAL A 177 -14.52 5.02 -24.91
N ASN A 178 -13.39 5.65 -25.28
CA ASN A 178 -13.36 6.90 -26.05
C ASN A 178 -14.08 6.85 -27.41
N GLY A 179 -14.40 5.65 -27.93
CA GLY A 179 -15.15 5.45 -29.17
C GLY A 179 -16.64 5.12 -29.03
N LYS A 180 -17.19 5.02 -27.80
CA LYS A 180 -18.56 4.49 -27.58
C LYS A 180 -19.63 5.57 -27.44
N SER A 181 -19.55 6.37 -26.38
CA SER A 181 -20.53 7.43 -26.07
C SER A 181 -19.92 8.49 -25.18
N PRO A 182 -20.11 9.79 -25.47
CA PRO A 182 -19.46 10.87 -24.73
C PRO A 182 -19.83 10.89 -23.25
N GLU A 183 -21.06 10.52 -22.86
CA GLU A 183 -21.43 10.53 -21.45
C GLU A 183 -20.68 9.49 -20.61
N LYS A 184 -20.51 8.26 -21.14
CA LYS A 184 -19.74 7.21 -20.47
C LYS A 184 -18.26 7.55 -20.39
N VAL A 185 -17.72 8.14 -21.46
CA VAL A 185 -16.33 8.58 -21.54
C VAL A 185 -16.03 9.61 -20.46
N VAL A 186 -16.94 10.58 -20.26
CA VAL A 186 -16.83 11.58 -19.20
C VAL A 186 -16.92 10.94 -17.81
N ALA A 187 -17.87 10.02 -17.58
CA ALA A 187 -18.00 9.33 -16.28
C ALA A 187 -16.73 8.55 -15.92
N VAL A 188 -16.21 7.76 -16.86
CA VAL A 188 -14.95 7.01 -16.73
C VAL A 188 -13.79 7.96 -16.45
N ALA A 189 -13.66 9.06 -17.21
CA ALA A 189 -12.58 10.03 -17.00
C ALA A 189 -12.62 10.67 -15.60
N LYS A 190 -13.81 10.99 -15.06
CA LYS A 190 -13.94 11.48 -13.67
C LYS A 190 -13.47 10.46 -12.65
N VAL A 191 -13.82 9.19 -12.83
CA VAL A 191 -13.38 8.11 -11.94
C VAL A 191 -11.86 7.94 -12.02
N VAL A 192 -11.29 7.90 -13.23
CA VAL A 192 -9.85 7.77 -13.45
C VAL A 192 -9.10 8.93 -12.81
N GLU A 193 -9.51 10.17 -13.06
CA GLU A 193 -8.85 11.33 -12.48
C GLU A 193 -8.88 11.29 -10.95
N LYS A 194 -10.05 11.02 -10.36
CA LYS A 194 -10.20 11.00 -8.91
C LYS A 194 -9.34 9.92 -8.28
N LYS A 195 -9.45 8.69 -8.79
CA LYS A 195 -8.75 7.52 -8.24
C LYS A 195 -7.25 7.57 -8.47
N THR A 196 -6.79 8.01 -9.64
CA THR A 196 -5.34 8.20 -9.87
C THR A 196 -4.76 9.26 -8.94
N SER A 197 -5.53 10.30 -8.62
CA SER A 197 -5.08 11.29 -7.62
C SER A 197 -5.06 10.72 -6.19
N GLU A 198 -6.05 9.90 -5.78
CA GLU A 198 -6.05 9.20 -4.48
C GLU A 198 -4.88 8.19 -4.37
N ILE A 199 -4.62 7.45 -5.45
CA ILE A 199 -3.50 6.51 -5.57
C ILE A 199 -2.17 7.24 -5.46
N LEU A 200 -2.02 8.40 -6.13
CA LEU A 200 -0.80 9.20 -6.08
C LEU A 200 -0.55 9.76 -4.67
N ASP A 201 -1.59 10.27 -4.01
CA ASP A 201 -1.49 10.76 -2.64
C ASP A 201 -1.06 9.62 -1.71
N SER A 202 -1.69 8.45 -1.85
CA SER A 202 -1.32 7.26 -1.06
C SER A 202 0.10 6.79 -1.34
N LEU A 203 0.57 6.84 -2.59
CA LEU A 203 1.92 6.39 -2.94
C LEU A 203 3.01 7.35 -2.41
N THR A 204 2.69 8.65 -2.32
CA THR A 204 3.62 9.70 -1.91
C THR A 204 3.56 10.03 -0.42
N GLU A 205 2.46 9.73 0.28
CA GLU A 205 2.36 9.94 1.72
C GLU A 205 3.31 9.00 2.48
N PRO A 206 4.28 9.55 3.23
CA PRO A 206 5.04 8.76 4.18
C PRO A 206 4.07 8.39 5.31
N LYS A 207 3.57 7.16 5.36
CA LYS A 207 2.87 6.67 6.55
C LYS A 207 3.88 6.70 7.71
N GLU A 208 3.80 7.76 8.53
CA GLU A 208 4.71 8.18 9.59
C GLU A 208 5.03 7.13 10.67
N LYS A 209 4.44 5.94 10.62
CA LYS A 209 4.58 4.94 11.69
C LYS A 209 5.52 3.77 11.42
N GLU A 210 6.10 3.60 10.23
CA GLU A 210 6.80 2.31 9.98
C GLU A 210 7.87 2.26 8.89
N ARG A 211 8.42 3.39 8.41
CA ARG A 211 9.38 3.35 7.28
C ARG A 211 10.67 4.11 7.49
N THR A 212 11.38 3.77 8.56
CA THR A 212 12.75 3.32 8.30
C THR A 212 12.57 1.89 7.83
N ILE A 213 12.56 1.70 6.51
CA ILE A 213 12.74 0.38 5.93
C ILE A 213 14.18 -0.06 6.27
N GLU A 214 14.42 -0.42 7.53
CA GLU A 214 15.34 -1.50 7.84
C GLU A 214 14.65 -2.75 7.34
N LEU A 215 14.65 -2.93 6.02
CA LEU A 215 14.46 -4.24 5.42
C LEU A 215 15.38 -5.16 6.21
N LYS A 216 14.78 -6.00 7.06
CA LYS A 216 15.51 -7.03 7.80
C LYS A 216 16.31 -7.93 6.85
N ASP A 217 15.97 -7.89 5.57
CA ASP A 217 16.68 -8.57 4.51
C ASP A 217 17.93 -7.82 4.01
N ILE A 218 18.99 -8.64 3.91
CA ILE A 218 20.27 -8.42 3.23
C ILE A 218 20.05 -8.37 1.69
N ALA A 219 18.92 -7.85 1.23
CA ALA A 219 18.65 -7.71 -0.20
C ALA A 219 19.74 -6.83 -0.80
N PRO A 220 20.36 -7.24 -1.92
CA PRO A 220 21.45 -6.49 -2.52
C PRO A 220 20.98 -5.08 -2.84
N GLU A 221 21.83 -4.09 -2.58
CA GLU A 221 21.54 -2.66 -2.70
C GLU A 221 20.97 -2.28 -4.08
N VAL A 222 21.38 -3.01 -5.11
CA VAL A 222 20.88 -2.92 -6.49
C VAL A 222 19.35 -3.06 -6.56
N THR A 223 18.76 -3.96 -5.76
CA THR A 223 17.30 -4.18 -5.75
C THR A 223 16.55 -3.01 -5.13
N LYS A 224 17.11 -2.36 -4.09
CA LYS A 224 16.49 -1.17 -3.47
C LYS A 224 16.51 0.03 -4.41
N VAL A 225 17.60 0.21 -5.16
CA VAL A 225 17.71 1.25 -6.19
C VAL A 225 16.71 1.01 -7.32
N GLN A 226 16.59 -0.24 -7.78
CA GLN A 226 15.62 -0.59 -8.82
C GLN A 226 14.18 -0.34 -8.36
N LEU A 227 13.83 -0.72 -7.12
CA LEU A 227 12.51 -0.47 -6.56
C LEU A 227 12.16 1.03 -6.53
N LYS A 228 13.09 1.89 -6.12
CA LYS A 228 12.88 3.35 -6.16
C LYS A 228 12.60 3.84 -7.58
N LYS A 229 13.39 3.36 -8.55
CA LYS A 229 13.18 3.68 -9.97
C LYS A 229 11.82 3.22 -10.48
N ASP A 230 11.39 2.02 -10.12
CA ASP A 230 10.09 1.47 -10.50
C ASP A 230 8.94 2.29 -9.89
N VAL A 231 9.08 2.75 -8.64
CA VAL A 231 8.10 3.65 -7.99
C VAL A 231 7.99 4.98 -8.74
N VAL A 232 9.13 5.57 -9.14
CA VAL A 232 9.15 6.82 -9.94
C VAL A 232 8.45 6.64 -11.29
N GLU A 233 8.72 5.53 -11.98
CA GLU A 233 8.08 5.21 -13.25
C GLU A 233 6.56 5.04 -13.08
N VAL A 234 6.14 4.32 -12.04
CA VAL A 234 4.72 4.11 -11.75
C VAL A 234 4.02 5.41 -11.36
N GLU A 235 4.66 6.28 -10.59
CA GLU A 235 4.13 7.62 -10.31
C GLU A 235 3.92 8.43 -11.59
N ALA A 236 4.88 8.40 -12.52
CA ALA A 236 4.74 9.08 -13.81
C ALA A 236 3.59 8.49 -14.63
N LEU A 237 3.39 7.17 -14.62
CA LEU A 237 2.27 6.52 -15.30
C LEU A 237 0.91 6.89 -14.67
N ILE A 238 0.82 6.90 -13.34
CA ILE A 238 -0.39 7.34 -12.62
C ILE A 238 -0.69 8.81 -12.97
N GLN A 239 0.35 9.64 -13.02
CA GLN A 239 0.19 11.05 -13.36
C GLN A 239 -0.29 11.24 -14.79
N ASN A 240 0.31 10.53 -15.74
CA ASN A 240 -0.10 10.53 -17.13
C ASN A 240 -1.54 10.04 -17.31
N ALA A 241 -1.94 8.95 -16.65
CA ALA A 241 -3.31 8.45 -16.69
C ALA A 241 -4.32 9.49 -16.18
N GLY A 242 -4.01 10.17 -15.07
CA GLY A 242 -4.82 11.26 -14.54
C GLY A 242 -4.92 12.44 -15.50
N ILE A 243 -3.80 12.89 -16.09
CA ILE A 243 -3.78 14.00 -17.06
C ILE A 243 -4.56 13.65 -18.33
N LYS A 244 -4.41 12.42 -18.84
CA LYS A 244 -5.16 11.92 -19.99
C LYS A 244 -6.66 11.93 -19.73
N ALA A 245 -7.07 11.55 -18.51
CA ALA A 245 -8.47 11.65 -18.10
C ALA A 245 -8.95 13.11 -18.08
N VAL A 246 -8.16 14.06 -17.58
CA VAL A 246 -8.49 15.50 -17.71
C VAL A 246 -8.57 15.93 -19.18
N GLY A 247 -7.69 15.43 -20.04
CA GLY A 247 -7.75 15.68 -21.48
C GLY A 247 -9.06 15.24 -22.11
N VAL A 248 -9.57 14.07 -21.72
CA VAL A 248 -10.89 13.60 -22.14
C VAL A 248 -12.00 14.53 -21.66
N LEU A 249 -11.94 15.03 -20.42
CA LEU A 249 -12.92 16.00 -19.91
C LEU A 249 -12.88 17.33 -20.70
N VAL A 250 -11.68 17.83 -21.00
CA VAL A 250 -11.45 19.06 -21.77
C VAL A 250 -11.89 18.91 -23.24
N GLU A 251 -11.70 17.74 -23.85
CA GLU A 251 -12.14 17.49 -25.21
C GLU A 251 -13.67 17.48 -25.30
N ASN A 252 -14.34 16.87 -24.30
CA ASN A 252 -15.80 16.73 -24.30
C ASN A 252 -16.55 17.99 -23.86
N VAL A 253 -15.96 18.88 -23.04
CA VAL A 253 -16.63 20.15 -22.66
C VAL A 253 -16.80 21.12 -23.83
N ASN A 254 -15.98 20.97 -24.89
CA ASN A 254 -16.05 21.79 -26.09
C ASN A 254 -16.96 21.21 -27.19
N LYS A 255 -17.48 19.99 -27.02
CA LYS A 255 -18.37 19.33 -27.99
C LYS A 255 -19.81 19.76 -27.71
N GLU A 256 -20.48 20.37 -28.69
CA GLU A 256 -21.88 20.81 -28.57
C GLU A 256 -22.86 19.66 -28.26
N ASP A 257 -22.50 18.43 -28.63
CA ASP A 257 -23.33 17.23 -28.45
C ASP A 257 -23.40 16.74 -26.99
N VAL A 258 -22.51 17.21 -26.12
CA VAL A 258 -22.50 16.81 -24.70
C VAL A 258 -23.35 17.78 -23.91
N LYS A 259 -24.51 17.32 -23.43
CA LYS A 259 -25.39 18.13 -22.59
C LYS A 259 -24.60 18.67 -21.38
N GLU A 260 -24.73 19.96 -21.08
CA GLU A 260 -24.16 20.61 -19.89
C GLU A 260 -24.50 19.89 -18.57
N SER A 261 -25.54 19.05 -18.56
CA SER A 261 -25.88 18.20 -17.43
C SER A 261 -24.83 17.12 -17.09
N VAL A 262 -23.93 16.79 -18.02
CA VAL A 262 -22.95 15.69 -17.85
C VAL A 262 -21.60 16.23 -17.37
N ILE A 263 -21.17 17.38 -17.90
CA ILE A 263 -19.95 18.06 -17.50
C ILE A 263 -20.15 19.57 -17.56
N THR A 264 -19.79 20.26 -16.48
CA THR A 264 -19.85 21.73 -16.43
C THR A 264 -18.46 22.32 -16.62
N LYS A 265 -18.37 23.51 -17.24
CA LYS A 265 -17.11 24.27 -17.33
C LYS A 265 -16.45 24.44 -15.97
N LYS A 266 -17.26 24.69 -14.93
CA LYS A 266 -16.80 24.79 -13.54
C LYS A 266 -16.12 23.50 -13.06
N GLU A 267 -16.70 22.34 -13.34
CA GLU A 267 -16.13 21.05 -12.95
C GLU A 267 -14.79 20.79 -13.65
N VAL A 268 -14.65 21.16 -14.92
CA VAL A 268 -13.39 21.10 -15.65
C VAL A 268 -12.36 22.04 -15.03
N THR A 269 -12.75 23.28 -14.73
CA THR A 269 -11.90 24.25 -14.02
C THR A 269 -11.42 23.72 -12.67
N ASP A 270 -12.32 23.18 -11.86
CA ASP A 270 -11.99 22.63 -10.54
C ASP A 270 -11.03 21.43 -10.67
N THR A 271 -11.23 20.60 -11.69
CA THR A 271 -10.36 19.45 -11.99
C THR A 271 -8.95 19.88 -12.43
N ILE A 272 -8.86 20.86 -13.36
CA ILE A 272 -7.60 21.44 -13.83
C ILE A 272 -6.84 22.09 -12.66
N ASN A 273 -7.52 22.89 -11.84
CA ASN A 273 -6.90 23.54 -10.69
C ASN A 273 -6.41 22.53 -9.64
N ARG A 274 -7.23 21.52 -9.30
CA ARG A 274 -6.81 20.45 -8.39
C ARG A 274 -5.57 19.73 -8.91
N ARG A 275 -5.51 19.47 -10.22
CA ARG A 275 -4.37 18.81 -10.84
C ARG A 275 -3.11 19.68 -10.81
N LEU A 276 -3.27 20.95 -11.13
CA LEU A 276 -2.21 21.95 -11.05
C LEU A 276 -1.66 22.07 -9.64
N ASP A 277 -2.52 22.20 -8.63
CA ASP A 277 -2.11 22.31 -7.23
C ASP A 277 -1.33 21.06 -6.77
N LYS A 278 -1.77 19.85 -7.13
CA LYS A 278 -1.03 18.61 -6.86
C LYS A 278 0.35 18.55 -7.53
N LEU A 279 0.46 19.06 -8.76
CA LEU A 279 1.76 19.13 -9.44
C LEU A 279 2.68 20.13 -8.76
N THR A 280 2.19 21.33 -8.43
CA THR A 280 2.95 22.35 -7.70
C THR A 280 3.39 21.85 -6.32
N GLU A 281 2.50 21.21 -5.56
CA GLU A 281 2.84 20.58 -4.28
C GLU A 281 3.92 19.50 -4.45
N GLY A 282 3.82 18.70 -5.51
CA GLY A 282 4.84 17.72 -5.85
C GLY A 282 6.20 18.34 -6.13
N VAL A 283 6.27 19.49 -6.82
CA VAL A 283 7.54 20.21 -7.03
C VAL A 283 8.07 20.77 -5.71
N LEU A 284 7.22 21.33 -4.84
CA LEU A 284 7.63 21.81 -3.51
C LEU A 284 8.19 20.68 -2.62
N LYS A 285 7.61 19.48 -2.68
CA LYS A 285 8.12 18.29 -1.96
C LYS A 285 9.52 17.88 -2.45
N LEU A 286 9.79 18.01 -3.75
CA LEU A 286 11.13 17.76 -4.30
C LEU A 286 12.14 18.79 -3.80
N ASP A 287 11.75 20.05 -3.64
CA ASP A 287 12.59 21.10 -3.06
C ASP A 287 13.05 20.75 -1.63
N VAL A 288 12.12 20.32 -0.78
CA VAL A 288 12.45 19.83 0.57
C VAL A 288 13.42 18.65 0.51
N THR A 289 13.20 17.70 -0.40
CA THR A 289 14.06 16.50 -0.55
C THR A 289 15.47 16.87 -1.02
N VAL A 290 15.61 17.86 -1.91
CA VAL A 290 16.90 18.35 -2.39
C VAL A 290 17.66 19.04 -1.26
N VAL A 291 16.99 19.89 -0.47
CA VAL A 291 17.60 20.56 0.69
C VAL A 291 18.12 19.52 1.69
N GLU A 292 17.32 18.51 2.04
CA GLU A 292 17.74 17.41 2.93
C GLU A 292 18.94 16.63 2.35
N THR A 293 18.92 16.36 1.04
CA THR A 293 20.01 15.67 0.36
C THR A 293 21.29 16.50 0.34
N SER A 294 21.18 17.81 0.17
CA SER A 294 22.29 18.77 0.19
C SER A 294 22.91 18.89 1.59
N GLU A 295 22.09 18.94 2.64
CA GLU A 295 22.56 18.93 4.03
C GLU A 295 23.30 17.63 4.38
N LYS A 296 22.78 16.48 3.94
CA LYS A 296 23.46 15.17 4.08
C LYS A 296 24.78 15.12 3.32
N ALA A 297 24.81 15.63 2.09
CA ALA A 297 26.05 15.72 1.32
C ALA A 297 27.09 16.58 2.06
N SER A 298 26.71 17.79 2.45
CA SER A 298 27.57 18.76 3.15
C SER A 298 28.17 18.21 4.44
N SER A 299 27.36 17.55 5.27
CA SER A 299 27.83 16.89 6.50
C SER A 299 28.80 15.74 6.22
N THR A 300 28.51 14.90 5.22
CA THR A 300 29.40 13.80 4.80
C THR A 300 30.76 14.33 4.31
N ILE A 301 30.75 15.40 3.53
CA ILE A 301 31.97 16.06 3.03
C ILE A 301 32.81 16.64 4.19
N ALA A 302 32.16 17.23 5.20
CA ALA A 302 32.85 17.75 6.37
C ALA A 302 33.57 16.65 7.17
N ILE A 303 32.95 15.48 7.32
CA ILE A 303 33.56 14.30 7.97
C ILE A 303 34.79 13.82 7.19
N ILE A 304 34.72 13.78 5.86
CA ILE A 304 35.86 13.37 5.02
C ILE A 304 37.01 14.37 5.13
N LYS A 305 36.72 15.68 5.04
CA LYS A 305 37.74 16.73 5.14
C LYS A 305 38.48 16.68 6.48
N THR A 306 37.75 16.53 7.59
CA THR A 306 38.35 16.41 8.94
C THR A 306 39.20 15.15 9.10
N THR A 307 38.76 14.03 8.55
CA THR A 307 39.51 12.75 8.58
C THR A 307 40.80 12.82 7.75
N THR A 308 40.75 13.41 6.56
CA THR A 308 41.93 13.54 5.67
C THR A 308 42.97 14.51 6.23
N THR A 309 42.55 15.64 6.82
CA THR A 309 43.48 16.59 7.45
C THR A 309 44.22 15.95 8.63
N THR A 310 43.54 15.12 9.43
CA THR A 310 44.17 14.42 10.57
C THR A 310 45.24 13.43 10.12
N LYS A 311 45.03 12.70 9.01
CA LYS A 311 46.03 11.78 8.44
C LYS A 311 47.30 12.48 7.94
N ASN A 312 47.17 13.65 7.33
CA ASN A 312 48.34 14.37 6.82
C ASN A 312 49.23 14.95 7.93
N ILE A 313 48.68 15.16 9.14
CA ILE A 313 49.45 15.66 10.29
C ILE A 313 50.25 14.53 10.94
N ILE A 314 49.70 13.31 11.03
CA ILE A 314 50.36 12.16 11.68
C ILE A 314 51.50 11.58 10.79
N GLY A 315 51.47 11.80 9.48
CA GLY A 315 52.45 11.27 8.54
C GLY A 315 53.75 12.07 8.36
N ILE A 316 53.83 13.31 8.84
CA ILE A 316 54.94 14.23 8.48
C ILE A 316 55.85 14.59 9.67
N GLU A 317 55.43 14.40 10.92
CA GLU A 317 56.27 14.74 12.09
C GLU A 317 57.38 13.72 12.42
N GLY A 318 57.50 12.61 11.67
CA GLY A 318 58.52 11.59 11.91
C GLY A 318 59.83 11.71 11.11
N ALA A 319 59.95 12.67 10.18
CA ALA A 319 61.05 12.66 9.18
C ALA A 319 61.83 13.98 9.04
N VAL A 320 61.79 14.87 10.03
CA VAL A 320 62.70 16.04 10.07
C VAL A 320 63.46 16.06 11.39
N GLY A 321 64.37 15.11 11.52
CA GLY A 321 65.44 15.08 12.50
C GLY A 321 66.70 14.57 11.82
N GLU A 322 67.39 15.42 11.07
CA GLU A 322 68.79 15.18 10.70
C GLU A 322 69.62 14.99 11.98
N THR A 323 70.32 13.86 12.11
CA THR A 323 71.76 13.81 12.47
C THR A 323 72.32 12.39 12.29
N ALA A 324 73.16 12.24 11.28
CA ALA A 324 74.37 11.42 11.14
C ALA A 324 74.47 9.95 11.62
N SER A 325 74.93 9.14 10.66
CA SER A 325 75.99 8.13 10.77
C SER A 325 75.63 6.65 10.99
N SER A 326 75.99 5.89 9.95
CA SER A 326 76.64 4.58 9.94
C SER A 326 75.87 3.32 10.39
N THR A 327 75.64 2.48 9.39
CA THR A 327 76.07 1.06 9.33
C THR A 327 75.11 -0.03 9.84
N GLU A 328 74.85 -0.93 8.88
CA GLU A 328 74.51 -2.36 8.99
C GLU A 328 73.08 -2.84 9.24
N MET A 329 72.61 -3.50 8.17
CA MET A 329 72.01 -4.84 8.14
C MET A 329 70.64 -5.10 8.78
N ASN A 330 69.71 -5.30 7.84
CA ASN A 330 68.96 -6.54 7.66
C ASN A 330 67.62 -6.70 8.40
N SER A 331 66.62 -7.14 7.62
CA SER A 331 65.22 -7.44 7.95
C SER A 331 64.30 -6.25 8.29
N LYS A 332 63.57 -5.76 7.27
CA LYS A 332 62.18 -5.24 7.38
C LYS A 332 61.68 -4.80 5.99
N GLN A 333 61.37 -5.78 5.16
CA GLN A 333 60.73 -5.58 3.85
C GLN A 333 59.37 -6.30 3.90
N SER A 334 58.36 -5.68 4.50
CA SER A 334 56.97 -6.19 4.45
C SER A 334 55.87 -5.17 4.75
N THR A 335 56.16 -3.95 5.23
CA THR A 335 55.11 -3.00 5.66
C THR A 335 54.72 -1.93 4.63
N THR A 336 55.36 -1.85 3.46
CA THR A 336 55.08 -0.79 2.45
C THR A 336 53.86 -1.03 1.56
N SER A 337 53.28 -2.24 1.52
CA SER A 337 52.11 -2.54 0.67
C SER A 337 50.81 -1.95 1.21
N SER A 338 50.62 -1.90 2.53
CA SER A 338 49.35 -1.52 3.14
C SER A 338 49.04 -0.03 3.05
N THR A 339 50.08 0.83 3.04
CA THR A 339 49.89 2.29 2.94
C THR A 339 49.44 2.73 1.55
N GLN A 340 49.88 2.04 0.48
CA GLN A 340 49.46 2.36 -0.90
C GLN A 340 47.98 2.05 -1.12
N ASP A 341 47.48 0.93 -0.61
CA ASP A 341 46.06 0.56 -0.74
C ASP A 341 45.14 1.56 -0.04
N ILE A 342 45.55 2.10 1.11
CA ILE A 342 44.78 3.12 1.85
C ILE A 342 44.71 4.43 1.06
N VAL A 343 45.82 4.85 0.43
CA VAL A 343 45.85 6.07 -0.39
C VAL A 343 44.99 5.91 -1.65
N ILE A 344 45.05 4.76 -2.30
CA ILE A 344 44.23 4.48 -3.50
C ILE A 344 42.73 4.52 -3.14
N LYS A 345 42.32 3.86 -2.05
CA LYS A 345 40.92 3.92 -1.56
C LYS A 345 40.48 5.34 -1.24
N ALA A 346 41.33 6.13 -0.57
CA ALA A 346 41.02 7.51 -0.22
C ALA A 346 40.79 8.39 -1.47
N VAL A 347 41.63 8.24 -2.50
CA VAL A 347 41.46 8.96 -3.79
C VAL A 347 40.19 8.53 -4.51
N GLU A 348 39.83 7.24 -4.46
CA GLU A 348 38.58 6.75 -5.05
C GLU A 348 37.35 7.29 -4.31
N THR A 349 37.40 7.34 -2.98
CA THR A 349 36.33 7.93 -2.15
C THR A 349 36.19 9.42 -2.44
N GLU A 350 37.29 10.18 -2.53
CA GLU A 350 37.27 11.60 -2.91
C GLU A 350 36.62 11.82 -4.27
N LYS A 351 36.94 10.99 -5.26
CA LYS A 351 36.30 11.07 -6.59
C LYS A 351 34.78 10.83 -6.51
N LYS A 352 34.32 9.86 -5.71
CA LYS A 352 32.88 9.59 -5.51
C LYS A 352 32.18 10.76 -4.81
N VAL A 353 32.86 11.42 -3.89
CA VAL A 353 32.36 12.61 -3.18
C VAL A 353 32.16 13.77 -4.14
N VAL A 354 33.16 14.05 -4.99
CA VAL A 354 33.08 15.13 -5.99
C VAL A 354 31.94 14.85 -7.01
N ASP A 355 31.77 13.60 -7.44
CA ASP A 355 30.65 13.21 -8.32
C ASP A 355 29.29 13.42 -7.63
N ALA A 356 29.17 13.06 -6.34
CA ALA A 356 27.95 13.27 -5.57
C ALA A 356 27.65 14.77 -5.36
N GLU A 357 28.65 15.58 -5.00
CA GLU A 357 28.54 17.04 -4.90
C GLU A 357 28.02 17.66 -6.20
N GLN A 358 28.62 17.26 -7.34
CA GLN A 358 28.20 17.77 -8.64
C GLN A 358 26.74 17.41 -8.96
N LYS A 359 26.30 16.18 -8.64
CA LYS A 359 24.90 15.76 -8.83
C LYS A 359 23.94 16.54 -7.95
N VAL A 360 24.30 16.82 -6.71
CA VAL A 360 23.49 17.66 -5.80
C VAL A 360 23.34 19.08 -6.35
N VAL A 361 24.43 19.70 -6.83
CA VAL A 361 24.37 21.05 -7.44
C VAL A 361 23.47 21.07 -8.68
N VAL A 362 23.55 20.04 -9.53
CA VAL A 362 22.66 19.91 -10.70
C VAL A 362 21.21 19.74 -10.27
N ALA A 363 20.95 18.98 -9.20
CA ALA A 363 19.61 18.82 -8.63
C ALA A 363 19.04 20.14 -8.07
N GLU A 364 19.85 20.92 -7.33
CA GLU A 364 19.50 22.25 -6.81
C GLU A 364 19.17 23.25 -7.92
N GLN A 365 19.96 23.26 -9.00
CA GLN A 365 19.66 24.12 -10.14
C GLN A 365 18.34 23.72 -10.82
N LYS A 366 18.15 22.41 -11.07
CA LYS A 366 16.94 21.88 -11.73
C LYS A 366 15.68 22.14 -10.91
N ILE A 367 15.74 21.99 -9.59
CA ILE A 367 14.58 22.27 -8.74
C ILE A 367 14.26 23.77 -8.68
N GLY A 368 15.28 24.64 -8.68
CA GLY A 368 15.09 26.09 -8.80
C GLY A 368 14.42 26.50 -10.12
N GLU A 369 14.83 25.89 -11.24
CA GLU A 369 14.18 26.06 -12.54
C GLU A 369 12.73 25.54 -12.52
N ALA A 370 12.50 24.35 -11.96
CA ALA A 370 11.18 23.75 -11.87
C ALA A 370 10.21 24.57 -11.00
N ASN A 371 10.66 25.09 -9.85
CA ASN A 371 9.88 25.97 -8.99
C ASN A 371 9.45 27.25 -9.72
N LYS A 372 10.39 27.89 -10.43
CA LYS A 372 10.08 29.08 -11.23
C LYS A 372 9.05 28.76 -12.31
N ILE A 373 9.20 27.63 -13.01
CA ILE A 373 8.26 27.21 -14.06
C ILE A 373 6.89 26.87 -13.47
N ALA A 374 6.84 26.24 -12.29
CA ALA A 374 5.58 25.93 -11.60
C ALA A 374 4.79 27.19 -11.28
N GLU A 375 5.43 28.23 -10.75
CA GLU A 375 4.79 29.51 -10.46
C GLU A 375 4.29 30.23 -11.72
N THR A 376 5.10 30.25 -12.79
CA THR A 376 4.68 30.84 -14.07
C THR A 376 3.52 30.06 -14.70
N THR A 377 3.58 28.74 -14.68
CA THR A 377 2.52 27.86 -15.20
C THR A 377 1.22 28.05 -14.42
N LYS A 378 1.32 28.23 -13.09
CA LYS A 378 0.14 28.49 -12.25
C LYS A 378 -0.57 29.79 -12.64
N ALA A 379 0.20 30.86 -12.88
CA ALA A 379 -0.35 32.13 -13.36
C ALA A 379 -0.95 32.01 -14.77
N ASP A 380 -0.24 31.37 -15.69
CA ASP A 380 -0.67 31.20 -17.09
C ASP A 380 -1.95 30.36 -17.19
N VAL A 381 -2.01 29.23 -16.47
CA VAL A 381 -3.20 28.36 -16.43
C VAL A 381 -4.42 29.12 -15.92
N LYS A 382 -4.26 29.94 -14.87
CA LYS A 382 -5.36 30.76 -14.36
C LYS A 382 -5.89 31.73 -15.43
N ILE A 383 -5.01 32.41 -16.16
CA ILE A 383 -5.38 33.32 -17.25
C ILE A 383 -6.09 32.54 -18.37
N LEU A 384 -5.59 31.36 -18.73
CA LEU A 384 -6.18 30.53 -19.79
C LEU A 384 -7.56 29.98 -19.42
N ILE A 385 -7.78 29.62 -18.15
CA ILE A 385 -9.10 29.23 -17.63
C ILE A 385 -10.08 30.41 -17.70
N GLU A 386 -9.66 31.62 -17.32
CA GLU A 386 -10.50 32.83 -17.43
C GLU A 386 -10.89 33.16 -18.89
N GLN A 387 -10.09 32.69 -19.84
CA GLN A 387 -10.34 32.80 -21.29
C GLN A 387 -11.11 31.61 -21.88
N ASP A 388 -11.61 30.68 -21.05
CA ASP A 388 -12.23 29.41 -21.49
C ASP A 388 -11.30 28.55 -22.40
N ASN A 389 -9.98 28.75 -22.36
CA ASN A 389 -9.01 28.00 -23.17
C ASN A 389 -8.44 26.80 -22.41
N PHE A 390 -9.31 25.84 -22.11
CA PHE A 390 -8.96 24.65 -21.33
C PHE A 390 -7.90 23.77 -22.00
N THR A 391 -7.83 23.73 -23.33
CA THR A 391 -6.84 22.94 -24.08
C THR A 391 -5.43 23.49 -23.87
N ALA A 392 -5.25 24.82 -23.96
CA ALA A 392 -3.95 25.43 -23.69
C ALA A 392 -3.56 25.31 -22.21
N ALA A 393 -4.53 25.44 -21.29
CA ALA A 393 -4.31 25.23 -19.86
C ALA A 393 -3.80 23.79 -19.57
N LEU A 394 -4.41 22.79 -20.20
CA LEU A 394 -3.98 21.40 -20.09
C LEU A 394 -2.58 21.17 -20.66
N GLN A 395 -2.24 21.80 -21.78
CA GLN A 395 -0.90 21.69 -22.36
C GLN A 395 0.18 22.23 -21.40
N LYS A 396 -0.11 23.32 -20.69
CA LYS A 396 0.78 23.86 -19.66
C LYS A 396 0.94 22.93 -18.46
N ILE A 397 -0.13 22.23 -18.08
CA ILE A 397 -0.07 21.18 -17.05
C ILE A 397 0.81 20.00 -17.50
N ILE A 398 0.72 19.58 -18.77
CA ILE A 398 1.57 18.52 -19.33
C ILE A 398 3.05 18.93 -19.33
N GLU A 399 3.35 20.19 -19.71
CA GLU A 399 4.71 20.73 -19.65
C GLU A 399 5.27 20.70 -18.22
N LEU A 400 4.47 21.11 -17.23
CA LEU A 400 4.87 21.08 -15.82
C LEU A 400 5.08 19.64 -15.29
N ASP A 401 4.22 18.70 -15.68
CA ASP A 401 4.35 17.28 -15.33
C ASP A 401 5.66 16.66 -15.87
N THR A 402 6.01 17.01 -17.10
CA THR A 402 7.26 16.59 -17.75
C THR A 402 8.47 17.12 -16.97
N ILE A 403 8.47 18.42 -16.66
CA ILE A 403 9.55 19.07 -15.91
C ILE A 403 9.67 18.49 -14.49
N LYS A 404 8.54 18.25 -13.82
CA LYS A 404 8.51 17.63 -12.49
C LYS A 404 9.13 16.23 -12.54
N THR A 405 8.78 15.43 -13.54
CA THR A 405 9.31 14.06 -13.70
C THR A 405 10.81 14.07 -13.97
N GLU A 406 11.28 14.93 -14.89
CA GLU A 406 12.72 15.10 -15.16
C GLU A 406 13.49 15.55 -13.91
N THR A 407 12.93 16.52 -13.18
CA THR A 407 13.55 17.03 -11.95
C THR A 407 13.63 15.94 -10.90
N LYS A 408 12.55 15.17 -10.69
CA LYS A 408 12.52 14.06 -9.74
C LYS A 408 13.63 13.04 -10.00
N VAL A 409 13.83 12.64 -11.26
CA VAL A 409 14.90 11.69 -11.63
C VAL A 409 16.27 12.22 -11.20
N VAL A 410 16.56 13.50 -11.47
CA VAL A 410 17.84 14.14 -11.08
C VAL A 410 18.00 14.19 -9.55
N VAL A 411 16.93 14.51 -8.82
CA VAL A 411 16.93 14.53 -7.35
C VAL A 411 17.19 13.14 -6.77
N ASP A 412 16.54 12.12 -7.32
CA ASP A 412 16.71 10.72 -6.88
C ASP A 412 18.14 10.22 -7.18
N GLU A 413 18.69 10.55 -8.34
CA GLU A 413 20.09 10.24 -8.70
C GLU A 413 21.10 10.90 -7.74
N ALA A 414 20.87 12.17 -7.38
CA ALA A 414 21.68 12.88 -6.39
C ALA A 414 21.57 12.22 -5.00
N SER A 415 20.35 11.89 -4.57
CA SER A 415 20.11 11.21 -3.29
C SER A 415 20.80 9.84 -3.23
N ILE A 416 20.73 9.06 -4.31
CA ILE A 416 21.44 7.77 -4.41
C ILE A 416 22.95 7.96 -4.31
N ALA A 417 23.51 8.94 -5.03
CA ALA A 417 24.95 9.21 -5.00
C ALA A 417 25.43 9.59 -3.59
N VAL A 418 24.69 10.46 -2.89
CA VAL A 418 25.01 10.88 -1.51
C VAL A 418 24.96 9.69 -0.55
N ASN A 419 23.92 8.85 -0.62
CA ASN A 419 23.80 7.67 0.24
C ASN A 419 24.94 6.64 0.00
N ILE A 420 25.39 6.48 -1.25
CA ILE A 420 26.54 5.61 -1.57
C ILE A 420 27.80 6.16 -0.91
N VAL A 421 28.05 7.47 -1.01
CA VAL A 421 29.21 8.12 -0.40
C VAL A 421 29.17 7.99 1.11
N GLU A 422 28.03 8.29 1.75
CA GLU A 422 27.85 8.14 3.20
C GLU A 422 28.23 6.74 3.68
N LYS A 423 27.75 5.69 3.01
CA LYS A 423 28.07 4.30 3.34
C LYS A 423 29.55 3.97 3.17
N VAL A 424 30.16 4.41 2.07
CA VAL A 424 31.59 4.18 1.82
C VAL A 424 32.42 4.85 2.93
N VAL A 425 32.07 6.07 3.32
CA VAL A 425 32.75 6.81 4.39
C VAL A 425 32.59 6.11 5.73
N VAL A 426 31.40 5.62 6.07
CA VAL A 426 31.15 4.86 7.30
C VAL A 426 31.94 3.55 7.31
N GLN A 427 32.00 2.82 6.18
CA GLN A 427 32.76 1.58 6.09
C GLN A 427 34.27 1.83 6.18
N ASP A 428 34.78 2.84 5.47
CA ASP A 428 36.20 3.23 5.53
C ASP A 428 36.59 3.67 6.95
N ALA A 429 35.71 4.37 7.66
CA ALA A 429 35.91 4.74 9.06
C ALA A 429 35.96 3.51 9.98
N LYS A 430 35.06 2.54 9.79
CA LYS A 430 35.06 1.28 10.55
C LYS A 430 36.34 0.48 10.31
N ASP A 431 36.75 0.34 9.05
CA ASP A 431 37.97 -0.37 8.68
C ASP A 431 39.22 0.30 9.31
N LEU A 432 39.25 1.64 9.37
CA LEU A 432 40.32 2.38 10.01
C LEU A 432 40.38 2.17 11.53
N VAL A 433 39.26 2.21 12.23
CA VAL A 433 39.20 1.95 13.68
C VAL A 433 39.66 0.53 14.00
N VAL A 434 39.24 -0.45 13.20
CA VAL A 434 39.68 -1.85 13.35
C VAL A 434 41.19 -1.96 13.14
N GLN A 435 41.73 -1.29 12.13
CA GLN A 435 43.17 -1.32 11.84
C GLN A 435 43.99 -0.66 12.96
N GLU A 436 43.54 0.48 13.49
CA GLU A 436 44.19 1.17 14.61
C GLU A 436 44.17 0.31 15.89
N ALA A 437 43.06 -0.38 16.17
CA ALA A 437 42.97 -1.33 17.28
C ALA A 437 43.93 -2.52 17.12
N ILE A 438 44.05 -3.05 15.89
CA ILE A 438 45.02 -4.11 15.58
C ILE A 438 46.45 -3.62 15.79
N ASP A 439 46.80 -2.43 15.31
CA ASP A 439 48.16 -1.92 15.43
C ASP A 439 48.52 -1.51 16.86
N ALA A 440 47.58 -0.95 17.64
CA ALA A 440 47.73 -0.73 19.07
C ALA A 440 47.94 -2.05 19.85
N SER A 441 47.25 -3.12 19.46
CA SER A 441 47.43 -4.45 20.08
C SER A 441 48.82 -5.04 19.83
N LYS A 442 49.40 -4.81 18.64
CA LYS A 442 50.75 -5.29 18.29
C LYS A 442 51.84 -4.54 19.07
N ILE A 443 51.67 -3.24 19.28
CA ILE A 443 52.64 -2.41 20.03
C ILE A 443 52.71 -2.86 21.49
N ASN A 444 51.58 -3.27 22.07
CA ASN A 444 51.52 -3.56 23.50
C ASN A 444 52.00 -4.96 23.90
N ASN A 445 52.22 -5.91 22.97
CA ASN A 445 52.87 -7.22 23.16
C ASN A 445 52.84 -7.82 24.59
N ILE A 446 51.68 -7.77 25.26
CA ILE A 446 51.45 -8.28 26.61
C ILE A 446 50.39 -9.37 26.46
N GLU A 447 50.81 -10.58 26.82
CA GLU A 447 49.95 -11.74 26.92
C GLU A 447 48.63 -11.40 27.62
N THR A 448 47.53 -11.90 27.05
CA THR A 448 46.18 -12.00 27.65
C THR A 448 45.32 -10.73 27.74
N VAL A 449 44.86 -10.19 26.60
CA VAL A 449 43.53 -9.57 26.56
C VAL A 449 42.74 -10.09 25.36
N LYS A 450 41.86 -11.07 25.61
CA LYS A 450 40.75 -11.43 24.71
C LYS A 450 39.75 -10.28 24.74
N VAL A 451 39.97 -9.22 23.96
CA VAL A 451 38.90 -8.24 23.71
C VAL A 451 37.97 -8.86 22.67
N SER A 452 36.75 -9.19 23.09
CA SER A 452 35.71 -9.67 22.19
C SER A 452 35.39 -8.56 21.18
N SER A 453 35.47 -8.86 19.88
CA SER A 453 35.16 -7.93 18.78
C SER A 453 33.77 -7.29 18.88
N THR A 454 32.90 -7.84 19.73
CA THR A 454 31.54 -7.36 20.01
C THR A 454 31.50 -6.04 20.79
N GLU A 455 32.52 -5.71 21.59
CA GLU A 455 32.50 -4.50 22.44
C GLU A 455 32.97 -3.24 21.70
N ALA A 456 33.88 -3.38 20.73
CA ALA A 456 34.38 -2.25 19.94
C ALA A 456 33.32 -1.68 18.97
N VAL A 457 32.38 -2.50 18.51
CA VAL A 457 31.30 -2.06 17.60
C VAL A 457 30.29 -1.16 18.31
N LYS A 458 30.10 -1.35 19.63
CA LYS A 458 29.11 -0.60 20.43
C LYS A 458 29.50 0.85 20.77
N ILE A 459 30.73 1.25 20.44
CA ILE A 459 31.24 2.61 20.68
C ILE A 459 31.12 3.48 19.39
N VAL A 460 30.86 2.85 18.24
CA VAL A 460 30.83 3.50 16.91
C VAL A 460 29.40 3.67 16.37
N GLU A 461 28.42 2.92 16.89
CA GLU A 461 26.98 3.23 16.76
C GLU A 461 26.55 4.22 17.84
#